data_AF-A0A9E1LK64-F1
#
_entry.id   AF-A0A9E1LK64-F1
#
_cell.length_a   1.000
_cell.length_b   1.000
_cell.length_c   1.000
_cell.angle_alpha   90.00
_cell.angle_beta   90.00
_cell.angle_gamma   90.00
#
_symmetry.space_group_name_H-M   'P 1'
#
loop_
_entity.id
_entity.type
_entity.pdbx_description
1 polymer ?
#
loop_
_entity_poly.entity_id
_entity_poly.type
_entity_poly.pdbx_seq_one_letter_code
_entity_poly.pdbx_strand_id
1 'polypeptide(L)'
;MLHAPEVRQNNDGVPMNPSDPLAQLRDIHLPADISHWPLAPGWWLLVIVAASLLGWLSWLLVKRYRARLYRRQAMLKITQLQQDPGADLLPALFATLKQTANSAYPERHFSSLSINDFIAFMQSSCDQPLFENLPSNLDNMLYAEQPEIDSAMAEQLVSSAIIWIKQHQTRVAPAC
;
A
#
# COMPACT_ATOMS: atom_id res chain seq x y z
N MET A 1 -86.75 -22.25 77.16
CA MET A 1 -87.08 -21.82 75.78
C MET A 1 -85.84 -21.19 75.17
N LEU A 2 -85.45 -21.70 74.01
CA LEU A 2 -84.42 -21.25 73.04
C LEU A 2 -83.66 -19.93 73.31
N HIS A 3 -82.32 -20.04 73.32
CA HIS A 3 -81.47 -19.36 72.32
C HIS A 3 -80.21 -20.19 72.04
N ALA A 4 -79.80 -20.15 70.79
CA ALA A 4 -78.74 -20.95 70.17
C ALA A 4 -77.39 -20.18 70.18
N PRO A 5 -76.41 -20.51 69.31
CA PRO A 5 -75.07 -21.00 69.65
C PRO A 5 -73.96 -19.93 69.51
N GLU A 6 -72.73 -20.18 69.99
CA GLU A 6 -71.51 -19.86 69.21
C GLU A 6 -70.24 -20.50 69.82
N VAL A 7 -69.76 -21.51 69.10
CA VAL A 7 -68.38 -21.87 68.74
C VAL A 7 -67.19 -21.48 69.65
N ARG A 8 -66.53 -22.56 70.07
CA ARG A 8 -65.13 -22.78 70.48
C ARG A 8 -64.08 -21.71 70.16
N GLN A 9 -63.24 -21.54 71.18
CA GLN A 9 -61.88 -20.99 71.21
C GLN A 9 -61.06 -21.27 69.94
N ASN A 10 -60.74 -20.19 69.23
CA ASN A 10 -59.39 -19.71 68.91
C ASN A 10 -58.27 -20.76 68.89
N ASN A 11 -57.58 -20.75 67.75
CA ASN A 11 -56.17 -21.11 67.56
C ASN A 11 -55.87 -22.59 67.32
N ASP A 12 -56.40 -23.13 66.22
CA ASP A 12 -55.80 -24.30 65.58
C ASP A 12 -54.49 -23.86 64.92
N GLY A 13 -53.40 -24.26 65.57
CA GLY A 13 -52.03 -24.04 65.13
C GLY A 13 -51.86 -24.41 63.67
N VAL A 14 -51.44 -23.43 62.88
CA VAL A 14 -50.84 -23.65 61.57
C VAL A 14 -49.70 -24.65 61.76
N PRO A 15 -49.76 -25.84 61.13
CA PRO A 15 -48.62 -26.74 61.18
C PRO A 15 -47.47 -26.06 60.43
N MET A 16 -46.41 -25.73 61.17
CA MET A 16 -45.10 -25.40 60.61
C MET A 16 -44.63 -26.61 59.81
N ASN A 17 -44.88 -26.59 58.50
CA ASN A 17 -44.33 -27.56 57.56
C ASN A 17 -42.82 -27.28 57.44
N PRO A 18 -41.94 -28.18 57.93
CA PRO A 18 -40.49 -27.94 57.99
C PRO A 18 -39.78 -28.13 56.63
N SER A 19 -40.53 -28.12 55.53
CA SER A 19 -40.02 -28.38 54.19
C SER A 19 -40.92 -27.69 53.17
N ASP A 20 -40.87 -26.36 53.18
CA ASP A 20 -41.33 -25.54 52.06
C ASP A 20 -40.13 -25.28 51.13
N PRO A 21 -39.87 -26.16 50.14
CA PRO A 21 -38.71 -26.03 49.25
C PRO A 21 -38.78 -24.78 48.37
N LEU A 22 -39.92 -24.08 48.36
CA LEU A 22 -40.11 -22.83 47.63
C LEU A 22 -39.58 -21.62 48.40
N ALA A 23 -39.55 -21.65 49.74
CA ALA A 23 -38.87 -20.63 50.55
C ALA A 23 -37.34 -20.71 50.40
N GLN A 24 -36.85 -21.84 49.87
CA GLN A 24 -35.46 -22.08 49.51
C GLN A 24 -35.16 -21.80 48.03
N LEU A 25 -36.08 -21.13 47.32
CA LEU A 25 -35.75 -20.37 46.11
C LEU A 25 -35.02 -19.09 46.51
N ARG A 26 -33.87 -19.34 47.14
CA ARG A 26 -32.76 -18.47 47.44
C ARG A 26 -32.62 -17.46 46.30
N ASP A 27 -32.62 -16.18 46.66
CA ASP A 27 -32.08 -15.09 45.86
C ASP A 27 -30.97 -15.64 44.97
N ILE A 28 -31.25 -15.75 43.67
CA ILE A 28 -30.20 -15.90 42.69
C ILE A 28 -29.49 -14.55 42.73
N HIS A 29 -28.44 -14.49 43.55
CA HIS A 29 -27.37 -13.55 43.33
C HIS A 29 -26.94 -13.76 41.88
N LEU A 30 -27.35 -12.84 41.00
CA LEU A 30 -26.69 -12.66 39.72
C LEU A 30 -25.20 -12.58 40.07
N PRO A 31 -24.33 -13.45 39.51
CA PRO A 31 -22.92 -13.13 39.57
C PRO A 31 -22.82 -11.73 38.97
N ALA A 32 -22.28 -10.77 39.73
CA ALA A 32 -22.03 -9.43 39.25
C ALA A 32 -21.52 -9.56 37.82
N ASP A 33 -22.21 -8.90 36.87
CA ASP A 33 -21.93 -8.99 35.44
C ASP A 33 -20.43 -9.08 35.31
N ILE A 34 -19.96 -10.23 34.82
CA ILE A 34 -18.54 -10.57 34.77
C ILE A 34 -17.94 -9.42 33.97
N SER A 35 -17.36 -8.45 34.69
CA SER A 35 -16.85 -7.24 34.09
C SER A 35 -15.93 -7.74 33.00
N HIS A 36 -16.29 -7.46 31.75
CA HIS A 36 -15.79 -8.13 30.56
C HIS A 36 -14.31 -7.83 30.28
N TRP A 37 -13.45 -7.70 31.30
CA TRP A 37 -12.06 -7.27 31.23
C TRP A 37 -11.28 -7.85 32.43
N PRO A 38 -10.06 -8.36 32.22
CA PRO A 38 -9.10 -7.77 31.31
C PRO A 38 -8.90 -8.67 30.11
N LEU A 39 -9.02 -8.12 28.90
CA LEU A 39 -8.18 -8.63 27.83
C LEU A 39 -6.76 -8.54 28.40
N ALA A 40 -6.19 -9.68 28.83
CA ALA A 40 -4.92 -9.72 29.54
C ALA A 40 -3.94 -8.83 28.77
N PRO A 41 -3.13 -7.98 29.42
CA PRO A 41 -2.30 -6.96 28.74
C PRO A 41 -1.41 -7.53 27.62
N GLY A 42 -1.18 -8.84 27.58
CA GLY A 42 -0.55 -9.55 26.46
C GLY A 42 -1.29 -9.46 25.12
N TRP A 43 -2.60 -9.22 25.08
CA TRP A 43 -3.34 -9.00 23.82
C TRP A 43 -2.96 -7.67 23.18
N TRP A 44 -2.71 -6.64 23.97
CA TRP A 44 -2.17 -5.38 23.44
C TRP A 44 -0.81 -5.59 22.81
N LEU A 45 0.04 -6.42 23.41
CA LEU A 45 1.32 -6.80 22.81
C LEU A 45 1.12 -7.54 21.48
N LEU A 46 0.17 -8.47 21.41
CA LEU A 46 -0.23 -9.14 20.16
C LEU A 46 -0.76 -8.16 19.10
N VAL A 47 -1.60 -7.21 19.48
CA VAL A 47 -2.15 -6.18 18.57
C VAL A 47 -1.03 -5.27 18.06
N ILE A 48 -0.10 -4.86 18.93
CA ILE A 48 1.05 -4.04 18.52
C ILE A 48 1.95 -4.81 17.56
N VAL A 49 2.24 -6.08 17.85
CA VAL A 49 3.04 -6.94 16.98
C VAL A 49 2.33 -7.15 15.64
N ALA A 50 1.03 -7.47 15.66
CA ALA A 50 0.23 -7.66 14.45
C ALA A 50 0.16 -6.38 13.61
N ALA A 51 -0.08 -5.23 14.24
CA ALA A 51 -0.09 -3.93 13.58
C ALA A 51 1.28 -3.58 12.98
N SER A 52 2.37 -3.85 13.70
CA SER A 52 3.73 -3.64 13.20
C SER A 52 4.03 -4.54 12.00
N LEU A 53 3.63 -5.80 12.07
CA LEU A 53 3.80 -6.77 10.99
C LEU A 53 2.98 -6.38 9.75
N LEU A 54 1.73 -5.95 9.95
CA LEU A 54 0.86 -5.43 8.91
C LEU A 54 1.43 -4.15 8.28
N GLY A 55 1.95 -3.22 9.07
CA GLY A 55 2.59 -2.00 8.60
C GLY A 55 3.84 -2.30 7.78
N TRP A 56 4.70 -3.20 8.28
CA TRP A 56 5.89 -3.66 7.58
C TRP A 56 5.54 -4.35 6.25
N LEU A 57 4.58 -5.28 6.28
CA LEU A 57 4.15 -6.01 5.09
C LEU A 57 3.51 -5.06 4.07
N SER A 58 2.68 -4.13 4.52
CA SER A 58 2.07 -3.09 3.68
C SER A 58 3.13 -2.20 3.05
N TRP A 59 4.14 -1.77 3.81
CA TRP A 59 5.25 -0.99 3.28
C TRP A 59 6.05 -1.76 2.22
N LEU A 60 6.35 -3.04 2.47
CA LEU A 60 7.00 -3.90 1.48
C LEU A 60 6.15 -4.10 0.24
N LEU A 61 4.84 -4.35 0.40
CA LEU A 61 3.89 -4.52 -0.69
C LEU A 61 3.79 -3.24 -1.52
N VAL A 62 3.64 -2.07 -0.88
CA VAL A 62 3.62 -0.77 -1.55
C VAL A 62 4.94 -0.51 -2.27
N LYS A 63 6.09 -0.82 -1.67
CA LYS A 63 7.40 -0.69 -2.31
C LYS A 63 7.50 -1.58 -3.56
N ARG A 64 7.06 -2.84 -3.47
CA ARG A 64 7.03 -3.77 -4.61
C ARG A 64 5.99 -3.38 -5.66
N TYR A 65 4.85 -2.84 -5.25
CA TYR A 65 3.75 -2.45 -6.13
C TYR A 65 4.10 -1.16 -6.87
N ARG A 66 4.63 -0.15 -6.19
CA ARG A 66 5.23 1.04 -6.82
C ARG A 66 6.31 0.62 -7.81
N ALA A 67 7.15 -0.36 -7.44
CA ALA A 67 8.18 -0.89 -8.33
C ALA A 67 7.65 -1.52 -9.63
N ARG A 68 6.46 -2.12 -9.58
CA ARG A 68 5.81 -2.75 -10.75
C ARG A 68 4.95 -1.78 -11.53
N LEU A 69 4.31 -0.83 -10.85
CA LEU A 69 3.43 0.16 -11.47
C LEU A 69 4.22 1.15 -12.33
N TYR A 70 5.33 1.70 -11.83
CA TYR A 70 6.10 2.66 -12.64
C TYR A 70 6.61 2.00 -13.93
N ARG A 71 7.06 0.75 -13.85
CA ARG A 71 7.53 -0.01 -15.03
C ARG A 71 6.41 -0.25 -16.02
N ARG A 72 5.23 -0.65 -15.54
CA ARG A 72 4.06 -0.87 -16.40
C ARG A 72 3.58 0.41 -17.06
N GLN A 73 3.50 1.51 -16.32
CA GLN A 73 3.09 2.81 -16.86
C GLN A 73 4.08 3.32 -17.90
N ALA A 74 5.38 3.22 -17.63
CA ALA A 74 6.41 3.61 -18.59
C ALA A 74 6.37 2.75 -19.86
N MET A 75 6.22 1.43 -19.73
CA MET A 75 6.09 0.55 -20.89
C MET A 75 4.84 0.84 -21.72
N LEU A 76 3.68 1.05 -21.07
CA LEU A 76 2.44 1.39 -21.79
C LEU A 76 2.57 2.70 -22.57
N LYS A 77 3.15 3.74 -21.97
CA LYS A 77 3.42 5.01 -22.66
C LYS A 77 4.34 4.82 -23.86
N ILE A 78 5.42 4.05 -23.71
CA ILE A 78 6.35 3.79 -24.81
C ILE A 78 5.66 3.03 -25.95
N THR A 79 4.85 2.01 -25.64
CA THR A 79 4.09 1.27 -26.66
C THR A 79 3.08 2.17 -27.38
N GLN A 80 2.43 3.10 -26.67
CA GLN A 80 1.54 4.09 -27.30
C GLN A 80 2.30 5.02 -28.25
N LEU A 81 3.48 5.50 -27.85
CA LEU A 81 4.34 6.34 -28.69
C LEU A 81 4.84 5.60 -29.95
N GLN A 82 5.02 4.28 -29.89
CA GLN A 82 5.36 3.49 -31.09
C GLN A 82 4.20 3.34 -32.07
N GLN A 83 2.96 3.40 -31.60
CA GLN A 83 1.77 3.28 -32.45
C GLN A 83 1.42 4.59 -33.15
N ASP A 84 1.78 5.72 -32.53
CA ASP A 84 1.58 7.06 -33.07
C ASP A 84 2.89 7.87 -32.99
N PRO A 85 3.87 7.56 -33.86
CA PRO A 85 5.13 8.28 -33.93
C PRO A 85 4.91 9.65 -34.60
N GLY A 86 4.28 10.56 -33.84
CA GLY A 86 4.17 11.97 -34.19
C GLY A 86 5.44 12.75 -33.85
N ALA A 87 5.40 14.06 -34.10
CA ALA A 87 6.48 15.00 -33.76
C ALA A 87 6.86 14.98 -32.26
N ASP A 88 5.94 14.56 -31.39
CA ASP A 88 6.11 14.54 -29.95
C ASP A 88 6.77 13.27 -29.39
N LEU A 89 7.17 12.31 -30.25
CA LEU A 89 7.76 11.04 -29.79
C LEU A 89 8.99 11.27 -28.90
N LEU A 90 9.92 12.12 -29.34
CA LEU A 90 11.19 12.34 -28.64
C LEU A 90 11.00 13.06 -27.30
N PRO A 91 10.28 14.20 -27.21
CA PRO A 91 10.01 14.84 -25.92
C PRO A 91 9.21 13.95 -24.98
N ALA A 92 8.20 13.23 -25.47
CA ALA A 92 7.37 12.35 -24.65
C ALA A 92 8.14 11.14 -24.12
N LEU A 93 9.04 10.56 -24.92
CA LEU A 93 9.92 9.47 -24.52
C LEU A 93 10.86 9.92 -23.39
N PHE A 94 11.55 11.04 -23.57
CA PHE A 94 12.46 11.56 -22.55
C PHE A 94 11.75 12.05 -21.29
N ALA A 95 10.57 12.64 -21.40
CA ALA A 95 9.73 12.97 -20.25
C ALA A 95 9.34 11.71 -19.46
N THR A 96 8.97 10.64 -20.16
CA THR A 96 8.65 9.34 -19.54
C THR A 96 9.87 8.72 -18.87
N LEU A 97 11.05 8.80 -19.49
CA LEU A 97 12.31 8.35 -18.89
C LEU A 97 12.66 9.14 -17.64
N LYS A 98 12.60 10.48 -17.66
CA LYS A 98 12.83 11.34 -16.49
C LYS A 98 11.86 11.02 -15.36
N GLN A 99 10.57 10.85 -15.66
CA GLN A 99 9.56 10.43 -14.69
C GLN A 99 9.90 9.06 -14.06
N THR A 100 10.37 8.12 -14.89
CA THR A 100 10.75 6.78 -14.45
C THR A 100 12.01 6.82 -13.57
N ALA A 101 13.02 7.59 -13.95
CA ALA A 101 14.23 7.80 -13.17
C ALA A 101 13.93 8.45 -11.82
N ASN A 102 13.10 9.49 -11.78
CA ASN A 102 12.70 10.14 -10.54
C ASN A 102 11.94 9.18 -9.60
N SER A 103 11.14 8.28 -10.18
CA SER A 103 10.43 7.24 -9.41
C SER A 103 11.37 6.12 -8.91
N ALA A 104 12.42 5.80 -9.68
CA ALA A 104 13.41 4.79 -9.33
C ALA A 104 14.45 5.27 -8.31
N TYR A 105 14.78 6.57 -8.32
CA TYR A 105 15.83 7.18 -7.51
C TYR A 105 15.32 8.46 -6.83
N PRO A 106 14.52 8.33 -5.75
CA PRO A 106 13.91 9.47 -5.09
C PRO A 106 14.91 10.46 -4.47
N GLU A 107 16.17 10.05 -4.25
CA GLU A 107 17.20 10.92 -3.68
C GLU A 107 17.91 11.79 -4.71
N ARG A 108 17.88 11.41 -6.01
CA ARG A 108 18.45 12.21 -7.09
C ARG A 108 17.33 12.94 -7.83
N HIS A 109 17.23 14.25 -7.59
CA HIS A 109 16.26 15.12 -8.27
C HIS A 109 16.70 15.33 -9.74
N PHE A 110 16.25 14.47 -10.65
CA PHE A 110 16.60 14.55 -12.08
C PHE A 110 15.85 15.64 -12.86
N SER A 111 14.85 16.26 -12.25
CA SER A 111 14.05 17.31 -12.91
C SER A 111 14.85 18.56 -13.27
N SER A 112 15.98 18.81 -12.60
CA SER A 112 16.87 19.94 -12.88
C SER A 112 18.10 19.58 -13.74
N LEU A 113 18.31 18.29 -14.06
CA LEU A 113 19.45 17.88 -14.87
C LEU A 113 19.25 18.24 -16.35
N SER A 114 20.34 18.68 -16.99
CA SER A 114 20.41 18.81 -18.45
C SER A 114 20.19 17.45 -19.12
N ILE A 115 19.75 17.45 -20.39
CA ILE A 115 19.51 16.19 -21.12
C ILE A 115 20.79 15.35 -21.24
N ASN A 116 21.94 16.00 -21.41
CA ASN A 116 23.24 15.36 -21.56
C ASN A 116 23.70 14.70 -20.25
N ASP A 117 23.57 15.40 -19.13
CA ASP A 117 23.89 14.84 -17.81
C ASP A 117 22.96 13.66 -17.48
N PHE A 118 21.68 13.76 -17.90
CA PHE A 118 20.71 12.70 -17.72
C PHE A 118 21.07 11.44 -18.53
N ILE A 119 21.54 11.61 -19.78
CA ILE A 119 22.02 10.50 -20.61
C ILE A 119 23.27 9.85 -20.01
N ALA A 120 24.25 10.65 -19.57
CA ALA A 120 25.44 10.14 -18.90
C ALA A 120 25.08 9.34 -17.64
N PHE A 121 24.07 9.79 -16.89
CA PHE A 121 23.52 9.02 -15.78
C PHE A 121 22.88 7.69 -16.24
N MET A 122 22.08 7.69 -17.30
CA MET A 122 21.46 6.46 -17.80
C MET A 122 22.49 5.44 -18.26
N GLN A 123 23.54 5.90 -18.95
CA GLN A 123 24.67 5.08 -19.40
C GLN A 123 25.48 4.54 -18.21
N SER A 124 25.70 5.31 -17.15
CA SER A 124 26.38 4.82 -15.94
C SER A 124 25.51 3.89 -15.07
N SER A 125 24.18 3.90 -15.25
CA SER A 125 23.24 3.06 -14.49
C SER A 125 23.04 1.65 -15.07
N CYS A 126 23.61 1.37 -16.25
CA CYS A 126 23.48 0.11 -16.97
C CYS A 126 24.83 -0.31 -17.58
N ASP A 127 25.20 -1.58 -17.49
CA ASP A 127 26.44 -2.10 -18.10
C ASP A 127 26.33 -2.26 -19.63
N GLN A 128 25.12 -2.12 -20.19
CA GLN A 128 24.87 -2.18 -21.63
C GLN A 128 25.14 -0.82 -22.27
N PRO A 129 25.74 -0.78 -23.48
CA PRO A 129 25.83 0.46 -24.23
C PRO A 129 24.42 0.89 -24.64
N LEU A 130 23.94 1.97 -24.03
CA LEU A 130 22.64 2.56 -24.31
C LEU A 130 22.85 3.92 -24.95
N PHE A 131 21.99 4.25 -25.91
CA PHE A 131 22.01 5.56 -26.58
C PHE A 131 23.34 5.89 -27.29
N GLU A 132 23.91 4.94 -28.03
CA GLU A 132 25.21 5.12 -28.73
C GLU A 132 25.16 6.17 -29.86
N ASN A 133 24.05 6.24 -30.60
CA ASN A 133 23.90 7.11 -31.76
C ASN A 133 23.03 8.34 -31.44
N LEU A 134 23.42 9.11 -30.42
CA LEU A 134 22.70 10.34 -30.09
C LEU A 134 23.22 11.54 -30.92
N PRO A 135 22.31 12.34 -31.50
CA PRO A 135 22.69 13.58 -32.17
C PRO A 135 23.25 14.58 -31.16
N SER A 136 24.29 15.32 -31.53
CA SER A 136 24.89 16.35 -30.66
C SER A 136 23.94 17.53 -30.39
N ASN A 137 22.95 17.73 -31.26
CA ASN A 137 21.88 18.73 -31.14
C ASN A 137 20.60 18.16 -30.50
N LEU A 138 20.67 17.03 -29.78
CA LEU A 138 19.52 16.39 -29.16
C LEU A 138 18.69 17.34 -28.29
N ASP A 139 19.34 18.23 -27.53
CA ASP A 139 18.64 19.18 -26.66
C ASP A 139 17.73 20.10 -27.50
N ASN A 140 18.25 20.63 -28.61
CA ASN A 140 17.46 21.43 -29.55
C ASN A 140 16.33 20.62 -30.18
N MET A 141 16.55 19.33 -30.48
CA MET A 141 15.52 18.45 -31.05
C MET A 141 14.40 18.13 -30.04
N LEU A 142 14.68 18.14 -28.74
CA LEU A 142 13.67 17.96 -27.70
C LEU A 142 12.74 19.18 -27.56
N TYR A 143 13.22 20.36 -27.93
CA TYR A 143 12.45 21.62 -27.87
C TYR A 143 11.96 22.08 -29.24
N ALA A 144 12.32 21.38 -30.31
CA ALA A 144 11.88 21.68 -31.66
C ALA A 144 10.41 21.28 -31.85
N GLU A 145 9.66 22.10 -32.57
CA GLU A 145 8.24 21.89 -32.87
C GLU A 145 8.00 20.72 -33.84
N GLN A 146 9.00 20.43 -34.69
CA GLN A 146 9.01 19.31 -35.64
C GLN A 146 10.43 18.75 -35.82
N PRO A 147 10.92 17.90 -34.92
CA PRO A 147 12.21 17.26 -35.11
C PRO A 147 12.14 16.23 -36.24
N GLU A 148 12.93 16.40 -37.30
CA GLU A 148 13.15 15.34 -38.30
C GLU A 148 13.95 14.22 -37.64
N ILE A 149 13.25 13.14 -37.29
CA ILE A 149 13.83 11.94 -36.70
C ILE A 149 13.65 10.82 -37.71
N ASP A 150 14.77 10.22 -38.11
CA ASP A 150 14.75 8.99 -38.90
C ASP A 150 14.06 7.88 -38.09
N SER A 151 13.22 7.08 -38.74
CA SER A 151 12.48 5.99 -38.10
C SER A 151 13.43 5.00 -37.43
N ALA A 152 14.59 4.73 -38.05
CA ALA A 152 15.63 3.88 -37.48
C ALA A 152 16.18 4.43 -36.15
N MET A 153 16.39 5.75 -36.07
CA MET A 153 16.85 6.40 -34.84
C MET A 153 15.75 6.38 -33.76
N ALA A 154 14.49 6.65 -34.12
CA ALA A 154 13.37 6.53 -33.19
C ALA A 154 13.25 5.13 -32.59
N GLU A 155 13.38 4.08 -33.41
CA GLU A 155 13.36 2.69 -32.96
C GLU A 155 14.54 2.36 -32.03
N GLN A 156 15.75 2.85 -32.35
CA GLN A 156 16.93 2.67 -31.50
C GLN A 156 16.75 3.36 -30.13
N LEU A 157 16.17 4.56 -30.10
CA LEU A 157 15.89 5.29 -28.85
C LEU A 157 14.85 4.57 -28.00
N VAL A 158 13.76 4.12 -28.62
CA VAL A 158 12.70 3.39 -27.94
C VAL A 158 13.21 2.06 -27.39
N SER A 159 13.96 1.29 -28.17
CA SER A 159 14.55 0.03 -27.72
C SER A 159 15.53 0.23 -26.56
N SER A 160 16.41 1.24 -26.65
CA SER A 160 17.32 1.63 -25.57
C SER A 160 16.55 2.02 -24.29
N ALA A 161 15.48 2.80 -24.42
CA ALA A 161 14.62 3.18 -23.31
C ALA A 161 13.97 1.97 -22.64
N ILE A 162 13.45 1.00 -23.42
CA ILE A 162 12.85 -0.23 -22.90
C ILE A 162 13.89 -1.08 -22.15
N ILE A 163 15.10 -1.23 -22.71
CA ILE A 163 16.20 -1.98 -22.08
C ILE A 163 16.54 -1.33 -20.73
N TRP A 164 16.72 -0.02 -20.71
CA TRP A 164 17.01 0.72 -19.47
C TRP A 164 15.89 0.55 -18.42
N ILE A 165 14.63 0.71 -18.80
CA ILE A 165 13.50 0.55 -17.86
C ILE A 165 13.44 -0.87 -17.29
N LYS A 166 13.86 -1.90 -18.05
CA LYS A 166 13.91 -3.29 -17.58
C LYS A 166 15.11 -3.57 -16.68
N GLN A 167 16.27 -3.01 -17.00
CA GLN A 167 17.57 -3.41 -16.43
C GLN A 167 18.18 -2.39 -15.45
N HIS A 168 17.63 -1.18 -15.31
CA HIS A 168 18.18 -0.18 -14.39
C HIS A 168 18.23 -0.70 -12.95
N GLN A 169 19.38 -0.45 -12.32
CA GLN A 169 19.66 -0.88 -10.96
C GLN A 169 19.12 0.17 -9.98
N THR A 170 18.00 -0.10 -9.31
CA THR A 170 17.40 0.82 -8.33
C THR A 170 18.26 1.05 -7.08
N ARG A 171 19.39 0.34 -6.94
CA ARG A 171 20.43 0.61 -5.95
C ARG A 171 21.68 1.05 -6.71
N VAL A 172 21.82 2.34 -6.97
CA VAL A 172 23.16 2.88 -7.23
C VAL A 172 23.90 2.73 -5.90
N ALA A 173 24.86 1.81 -5.83
CA ALA A 173 25.79 1.79 -4.70
C ALA A 173 26.42 3.19 -4.62
N PRO A 174 26.58 3.81 -3.43
CA PRO A 174 27.33 5.04 -3.34
C PRO A 174 28.69 4.78 -4.00
N ALA A 175 29.03 5.59 -5.01
CA ALA A 175 30.38 5.63 -5.52
C ALA A 175 31.29 5.85 -4.29
N CYS A 176 32.30 4.99 -4.16
CA CYS A 176 33.21 4.90 -3.03
C CYS A 176 33.83 6.25 -2.66
#